data_AF-A0A8J7IER1-F1
#
_entry.id   AF-A0A8J7IER1-F1
#
_cell.length_a   1.000
_cell.length_b   1.000
_cell.length_c   1.000
_cell.angle_alpha   90.00
_cell.angle_beta   90.00
_cell.angle_gamma   90.00
#
_symmetry.space_group_name_H-M   'P 1'
#
loop_
_entity.id
_entity.type
_entity.pdbx_description
1 polymer ?
#
loop_
_entity_poly.entity_id
_entity_poly.type
_entity_poly.pdbx_seq_one_letter_code
_entity_poly.pdbx_strand_id
1 'polypeptide(L)'
;MISTTTDSEADSTKLQTQLAQVYSQLSHIDQKIVQLFSVIYEPVNRTSFMNCLNQIGTLDENNKPFINKSLSRHIDGLLAAGLLIQSSGQGPQCHPLITEIATRDAVKAGYFEILATSVSKILPISSGYASGTRYFQSERQFIREVRIGFYRHDPNFINKQIEDYQKYSHSNKISVNKIFEQICNNPFDADWFRTLPQ
;
A
#
# COMPACT_ATOMS: atom_id res chain seq x y z
N MET A 1 -16.84 25.86 -21.56
CA MET A 1 -16.34 24.47 -21.59
C MET A 1 -15.74 24.12 -20.23
N ILE A 2 -16.57 23.74 -19.25
CA ILE A 2 -16.15 23.38 -17.87
C ILE A 2 -16.96 22.14 -17.44
N SER A 3 -16.90 21.06 -18.23
CA SER A 3 -17.78 19.90 -18.02
C SER A 3 -17.07 18.54 -18.02
N THR A 4 -15.74 18.49 -18.10
CA THR A 4 -15.00 17.22 -18.16
C THR A 4 -14.36 16.79 -16.84
N THR A 5 -14.09 17.72 -15.91
CA THR A 5 -13.43 17.42 -14.64
C THR A 5 -14.39 16.84 -13.60
N THR A 6 -15.61 17.38 -13.53
CA THR A 6 -16.61 17.00 -12.51
C THR A 6 -17.15 15.58 -12.72
N ASP A 7 -17.33 15.16 -13.97
CA ASP A 7 -17.82 13.82 -14.30
C ASP A 7 -16.77 12.73 -13.96
N SER A 8 -15.48 13.02 -14.20
CA SER A 8 -14.39 12.10 -13.87
C SER A 8 -14.20 11.88 -12.37
N GLU A 9 -14.40 12.92 -11.54
CA GLU A 9 -14.32 12.81 -10.08
C GLU A 9 -15.53 12.06 -9.50
N ALA A 10 -16.73 12.30 -10.05
CA ALA A 10 -17.94 11.58 -9.68
C ALA A 10 -17.83 10.08 -10.01
N ASP A 11 -17.31 9.74 -11.19
CA ASP A 11 -17.08 8.35 -11.60
C ASP A 11 -16.03 7.66 -10.73
N SER A 12 -14.94 8.35 -10.37
CA SER A 12 -13.91 7.84 -9.45
C SER A 12 -14.46 7.56 -8.05
N THR A 13 -15.29 8.47 -7.52
CA THR A 13 -15.92 8.33 -6.20
C THR A 13 -16.88 7.13 -6.18
N LYS A 14 -17.65 6.95 -7.25
CA LYS A 14 -18.57 5.81 -7.40
C LYS A 14 -17.80 4.49 -7.47
N LEU A 15 -16.72 4.44 -8.27
CA LEU A 15 -15.86 3.26 -8.36
C LEU A 15 -15.20 2.94 -7.02
N GLN A 16 -14.67 3.95 -6.32
CA GLN A 16 -14.09 3.77 -5.00
C GLN A 16 -15.10 3.19 -4.00
N THR A 17 -16.33 3.71 -3.99
CA THR A 17 -17.42 3.20 -3.12
C THR A 17 -17.75 1.73 -3.45
N GLN A 18 -17.82 1.38 -4.73
CA GLN A 18 -18.05 0.00 -5.16
C GLN A 18 -16.92 -0.92 -4.71
N LEU A 19 -15.66 -0.52 -4.94
CA LEU A 19 -14.50 -1.32 -4.53
C LEU A 19 -14.43 -1.48 -3.00
N ALA A 20 -14.76 -0.42 -2.23
CA ALA A 20 -14.83 -0.48 -0.77
C ALA A 20 -15.90 -1.48 -0.29
N GLN A 21 -17.07 -1.51 -0.95
CA GLN A 21 -18.12 -2.47 -0.66
C GLN A 21 -17.65 -3.91 -0.94
N VAL A 22 -17.04 -4.16 -2.11
CA VAL A 22 -16.49 -5.48 -2.45
C VAL A 22 -15.43 -5.90 -1.43
N TYR A 23 -14.51 -5.01 -1.06
CA TYR A 23 -13.50 -5.25 -0.04
C TYR A 23 -14.09 -5.67 1.31
N SER A 24 -15.16 -5.00 1.76
CA SER A 24 -15.81 -5.31 3.05
C SER A 24 -16.46 -6.70 3.11
N GLN A 25 -16.76 -7.30 1.95
CA GLN A 25 -17.41 -8.60 1.82
C GLN A 25 -16.43 -9.76 1.60
N LEU A 26 -15.14 -9.47 1.46
CA LEU A 26 -14.10 -10.48 1.29
C LEU A 26 -13.97 -11.40 2.51
N SER A 27 -13.40 -12.58 2.28
CA SER A 27 -12.92 -13.42 3.37
C SER A 27 -11.80 -12.71 4.15
N HIS A 28 -11.59 -13.07 5.42
CA HIS A 28 -10.50 -12.51 6.22
C HIS A 28 -9.12 -12.71 5.58
N ILE A 29 -8.91 -13.83 4.87
CA ILE A 29 -7.67 -14.11 4.14
C ILE A 29 -7.50 -13.13 2.98
N ASP A 30 -8.54 -12.91 2.19
CA ASP A 30 -8.49 -12.00 1.04
C ASP A 30 -8.33 -10.54 1.49
N GLN A 31 -8.99 -10.12 2.59
CA GLN A 31 -8.75 -8.81 3.20
C GLN A 31 -7.29 -8.67 3.61
N LYS A 32 -6.71 -9.67 4.29
CA LYS A 32 -5.30 -9.67 4.69
C LYS A 32 -4.36 -9.52 3.49
N ILE A 33 -4.67 -10.20 2.39
CA ILE A 33 -3.89 -10.13 1.14
C ILE A 33 -3.96 -8.71 0.57
N VAL A 34 -5.14 -8.10 0.48
CA VAL A 34 -5.31 -6.73 0.00
C VAL A 34 -4.63 -5.71 0.93
N GLN A 35 -4.74 -5.87 2.24
CA GLN A 35 -4.04 -5.07 3.26
C GLN A 35 -2.51 -5.14 3.06
N LEU A 36 -1.96 -6.33 2.81
CA LEU A 36 -0.52 -6.45 2.54
C LEU A 36 -0.12 -5.75 1.25
N PHE A 37 -0.91 -5.89 0.17
CA PHE A 37 -0.67 -5.14 -1.08
C PHE A 37 -0.76 -3.62 -0.86
N SER A 38 -1.67 -3.16 0.00
CA SER A 38 -1.84 -1.74 0.29
C SER A 38 -0.66 -1.17 1.07
N VAL A 39 -0.05 -1.94 1.98
CA VAL A 39 1.19 -1.56 2.69
C VAL A 39 2.39 -1.60 1.76
N ILE A 40 2.47 -2.57 0.83
CA ILE A 40 3.55 -2.64 -0.18
C ILE A 40 3.49 -1.44 -1.14
N TYR A 41 2.29 -0.96 -1.48
CA TYR A 41 2.03 0.25 -2.28
C TYR A 41 2.54 0.26 -3.73
N GLU A 42 3.43 -0.67 -4.10
CA GLU A 42 4.02 -0.77 -5.42
C GLU A 42 3.76 -2.15 -6.07
N PRO A 43 3.87 -2.25 -7.41
CA PRO A 43 3.85 -3.54 -8.09
C PRO A 43 4.86 -4.52 -7.50
N VAL A 44 4.40 -5.70 -7.12
CA VAL A 44 5.24 -6.72 -6.48
C VAL A 44 5.05 -8.08 -7.15
N ASN A 45 6.14 -8.80 -7.36
CA ASN A 45 6.06 -10.15 -7.90
C ASN A 45 5.44 -11.11 -6.86
N ARG A 46 4.71 -12.13 -7.35
CA ARG A 46 3.98 -13.08 -6.50
C ARG A 46 4.90 -13.78 -5.48
N THR A 47 6.14 -14.08 -5.82
CA THR A 47 7.12 -14.71 -4.90
C THR A 47 7.46 -13.83 -3.71
N SER A 48 7.76 -12.55 -3.95
CA SER A 48 8.12 -11.61 -2.87
C SER A 48 6.91 -11.30 -2.00
N PHE A 49 5.72 -11.19 -2.61
CA PHE A 49 4.46 -11.06 -1.88
C PHE A 49 4.22 -12.29 -0.98
N MET A 50 4.35 -13.50 -1.53
CA MET A 50 4.20 -14.75 -0.77
C MET A 50 5.16 -14.82 0.41
N ASN A 51 6.42 -14.39 0.21
CA ASN A 51 7.41 -14.36 1.28
C ASN A 51 7.02 -13.39 2.39
N CYS A 52 6.46 -12.22 2.07
CA CYS A 52 5.90 -11.31 3.07
C CYS A 52 4.75 -11.98 3.84
N LEU A 53 3.79 -12.57 3.11
CA LEU A 53 2.60 -13.19 3.69
C LEU A 53 2.93 -14.39 4.60
N ASN A 54 3.91 -15.21 4.21
CA ASN A 54 4.40 -16.33 5.02
C ASN A 54 5.22 -15.86 6.22
N GLN A 55 5.99 -14.76 6.09
CA GLN A 55 6.79 -14.22 7.18
C GLN A 55 5.91 -13.74 8.36
N ILE A 56 4.69 -13.27 8.09
CA ILE A 56 3.72 -12.88 9.13
C ILE A 56 2.89 -14.05 9.66
N GLY A 57 3.12 -15.28 9.17
CA GLY A 57 2.46 -16.50 9.65
C GLY A 57 1.04 -16.71 9.16
N THR A 58 0.60 -16.01 8.10
CA THR A 58 -0.73 -16.26 7.51
C THR A 58 -0.74 -17.64 6.84
N LEU A 59 -1.77 -18.43 7.15
CA LEU A 59 -1.97 -19.77 6.60
C LEU A 59 -3.11 -19.78 5.58
N ASP A 60 -3.05 -20.75 4.67
CA ASP A 60 -4.09 -21.02 3.69
C ASP A 60 -5.31 -21.73 4.30
N GLU A 61 -6.28 -22.01 3.45
CA GLU A 61 -7.53 -22.72 3.76
C GLU A 61 -7.31 -24.08 4.46
N ASN A 62 -6.12 -24.68 4.31
CA ASN A 62 -5.74 -25.98 4.85
C ASN A 62 -4.78 -25.87 6.05
N ASN A 63 -4.66 -24.69 6.65
CA ASN A 63 -3.70 -24.37 7.72
C ASN A 63 -2.24 -24.63 7.33
N LYS A 64 -1.88 -24.41 6.05
CA LYS A 64 -0.50 -24.52 5.56
C LYS A 64 0.04 -23.16 5.13
N PRO A 65 1.37 -22.95 5.15
CA PRO A 65 1.96 -21.78 4.52
C PRO A 65 1.55 -21.67 3.05
N PHE A 66 1.40 -20.45 2.55
CA PHE A 66 1.05 -20.22 1.16
C PHE A 66 2.14 -20.73 0.22
N ILE A 67 1.69 -21.36 -0.86
CA ILE A 67 2.49 -21.71 -2.02
C ILE A 67 1.95 -20.95 -3.23
N ASN A 68 2.74 -20.89 -4.31
CA ASN A 68 2.34 -20.18 -5.54
C ASN A 68 0.94 -20.58 -6.03
N LYS A 69 0.58 -21.86 -5.97
CA LYS A 69 -0.72 -22.33 -6.45
C LYS A 69 -1.89 -21.80 -5.60
N SER A 70 -1.81 -21.89 -4.27
CA SER A 70 -2.88 -21.39 -3.39
C SER A 70 -2.96 -19.87 -3.46
N LEU A 71 -1.82 -19.19 -3.41
CA LEU A 71 -1.78 -17.73 -3.49
C LEU A 71 -2.32 -17.18 -4.83
N SER A 72 -1.99 -17.82 -5.96
CA SER A 72 -2.47 -17.36 -7.27
C SER A 72 -3.99 -17.35 -7.35
N ARG A 73 -4.69 -18.32 -6.74
CA ARG A 73 -6.16 -18.33 -6.73
C ARG A 73 -6.73 -17.06 -6.08
N HIS A 74 -6.18 -16.64 -4.95
CA HIS A 74 -6.61 -15.42 -4.27
C HIS A 74 -6.27 -14.18 -5.10
N ILE A 75 -5.04 -14.07 -5.60
CA ILE A 75 -4.61 -12.92 -6.42
C ILE A 75 -5.46 -12.79 -7.68
N ASP A 76 -5.74 -13.88 -8.37
CA ASP A 76 -6.51 -13.87 -9.62
C ASP A 76 -7.99 -13.51 -9.35
N GLY A 77 -8.56 -13.99 -8.24
CA GLY A 77 -9.88 -13.57 -7.78
C GLY A 77 -9.97 -12.09 -7.42
N LEU A 78 -8.95 -11.56 -6.74
CA LEU A 78 -8.87 -10.14 -6.37
C LEU A 78 -8.62 -9.23 -7.58
N LEU A 79 -7.89 -9.70 -8.60
CA LEU A 79 -7.75 -9.02 -9.89
C LEU A 79 -9.09 -8.99 -10.64
N ALA A 80 -9.82 -10.10 -10.68
CA ALA A 80 -11.15 -10.17 -11.28
C ALA A 80 -12.16 -9.26 -10.56
N ALA A 81 -12.02 -9.09 -9.25
CA ALA A 81 -12.83 -8.19 -8.42
C ALA A 81 -12.42 -6.70 -8.55
N GLY A 82 -11.33 -6.38 -9.27
CA GLY A 82 -10.83 -5.02 -9.42
C GLY A 82 -10.14 -4.41 -8.19
N LEU A 83 -9.96 -5.21 -7.12
CA LEU A 83 -9.30 -4.77 -5.89
C LEU A 83 -7.77 -4.74 -6.03
N LEU A 84 -7.25 -5.58 -6.91
CA LEU A 84 -5.88 -5.50 -7.41
C LEU A 84 -5.91 -5.08 -8.88
N ILE A 85 -4.83 -4.44 -9.31
CA ILE A 85 -4.57 -4.14 -10.72
C ILE A 85 -3.20 -4.68 -11.11
N GLN A 86 -3.05 -5.01 -12.39
CA GLN A 86 -1.78 -5.47 -12.93
C GLN A 86 -1.55 -4.89 -14.32
N SER A 87 -0.56 -4.00 -14.44
CA SER A 87 -0.12 -3.48 -15.73
C SER A 87 0.77 -4.51 -16.44
N SER A 88 0.79 -4.48 -17.77
CA SER A 88 1.64 -5.38 -18.56
C SER A 88 3.11 -5.28 -18.13
N GLY A 89 3.75 -6.44 -17.94
CA GLY A 89 5.15 -6.54 -17.51
C GLY A 89 5.41 -6.18 -16.05
N GLN A 90 4.39 -5.89 -15.24
CA GLN A 90 4.51 -5.57 -13.82
C GLN A 90 3.82 -6.62 -12.95
N GLY A 91 4.19 -6.66 -11.67
CA GLY A 91 3.47 -7.45 -10.67
C GLY A 91 2.08 -6.85 -10.34
N PRO A 92 1.19 -7.62 -9.69
CA PRO A 92 -0.02 -7.06 -9.10
C PRO A 92 0.31 -5.98 -8.06
N GLN A 93 -0.61 -5.04 -7.89
CA GLN A 93 -0.60 -4.02 -6.83
C GLN A 93 -2.02 -3.75 -6.36
N CYS A 94 -2.14 -3.16 -5.16
CA CYS A 94 -3.42 -2.67 -4.65
C CYS A 94 -4.03 -1.65 -5.61
N HIS A 95 -5.35 -1.70 -5.83
CA HIS A 95 -6.02 -0.64 -6.59
C HIS A 95 -5.83 0.70 -5.85
N PRO A 96 -5.37 1.77 -6.52
CA PRO A 96 -5.07 3.05 -5.86
C PRO A 96 -6.25 3.59 -5.04
N LEU A 97 -7.47 3.50 -5.56
CA LEU A 97 -8.68 3.98 -4.88
C LEU A 97 -9.03 3.28 -3.55
N ILE A 98 -8.54 2.06 -3.28
CA ILE A 98 -8.81 1.36 -2.01
C ILE A 98 -7.59 1.24 -1.12
N THR A 99 -6.45 1.80 -1.56
CA THR A 99 -5.17 1.62 -0.89
C THR A 99 -5.18 2.18 0.54
N GLU A 100 -5.74 3.37 0.79
CA GLU A 100 -5.83 3.87 2.16
C GLU A 100 -6.97 3.22 2.95
N ILE A 101 -8.07 2.81 2.29
CA ILE A 101 -9.14 2.05 2.95
C ILE A 101 -8.57 0.77 3.57
N ALA A 102 -7.88 -0.05 2.76
CA ALA A 102 -7.28 -1.28 3.22
C ALA A 102 -6.17 -1.05 4.27
N THR A 103 -5.38 0.02 4.11
CA THR A 103 -4.30 0.34 5.06
C THR A 103 -4.87 0.76 6.42
N ARG A 104 -5.88 1.63 6.45
CA ARG A 104 -6.56 2.05 7.68
C ARG A 104 -7.30 0.89 8.35
N ASP A 105 -7.90 0.00 7.56
CA ASP A 105 -8.50 -1.22 8.09
C ASP A 105 -7.45 -2.14 8.74
N ALA A 106 -6.26 -2.27 8.15
CA ALA A 106 -5.14 -2.99 8.77
C ALA A 106 -4.68 -2.35 10.08
N VAL A 107 -4.67 -1.03 10.18
CA VAL A 107 -4.37 -0.29 11.43
C VAL A 107 -5.44 -0.58 12.47
N LYS A 108 -6.72 -0.41 12.12
CA LYS A 108 -7.86 -0.66 13.00
C LYS A 108 -7.90 -2.09 13.54
N ALA A 109 -7.53 -3.05 12.70
CA ALA A 109 -7.47 -4.46 13.05
C ALA A 109 -6.17 -4.88 13.78
N GLY A 110 -5.24 -3.94 14.03
CA GLY A 110 -4.00 -4.20 14.78
C GLY A 110 -2.93 -4.97 14.00
N TYR A 111 -3.07 -5.10 12.68
CA TYR A 111 -2.16 -5.87 11.83
C TYR A 111 -1.13 -5.01 11.10
N PHE A 112 -1.31 -3.69 11.08
CA PHE A 112 -0.46 -2.80 10.30
C PHE A 112 1.03 -2.98 10.60
N GLU A 113 1.43 -3.04 11.87
CA GLU A 113 2.84 -3.10 12.23
C GLU A 113 3.51 -4.41 11.80
N ILE A 114 2.82 -5.56 11.95
CA ILE A 114 3.36 -6.83 11.50
C ILE A 114 3.48 -6.87 9.96
N LEU A 115 2.53 -6.28 9.23
CA LEU A 115 2.60 -6.14 7.77
C LEU A 115 3.76 -5.23 7.36
N ALA A 116 3.87 -4.03 7.94
CA ALA A 116 4.92 -3.07 7.61
C ALA A 116 6.32 -3.62 7.92
N THR A 117 6.48 -4.30 9.05
CA THR A 117 7.73 -5.00 9.40
C THR A 117 8.09 -6.08 8.39
N SER A 118 7.11 -6.84 7.89
CA SER A 118 7.32 -7.83 6.84
C SER A 118 7.83 -7.20 5.55
N VAL A 119 7.17 -6.14 5.11
CA VAL A 119 7.55 -5.38 3.91
C VAL A 119 8.96 -4.83 4.04
N SER A 120 9.32 -4.21 5.17
CA SER A 120 10.68 -3.69 5.37
C SER A 120 11.75 -4.78 5.34
N LYS A 121 11.44 -6.02 5.78
CA LYS A 121 12.38 -7.15 5.78
C LYS A 121 12.56 -7.79 4.40
N ILE A 122 11.45 -8.00 3.68
CA ILE A 122 11.44 -8.76 2.42
C ILE A 122 11.65 -7.85 1.21
N LEU A 123 11.19 -6.59 1.30
CA LEU A 123 11.28 -5.58 0.25
C LEU A 123 12.04 -4.34 0.75
N PRO A 124 13.28 -4.49 1.25
CA PRO A 124 14.03 -3.38 1.82
C PRO A 124 14.35 -2.31 0.77
N ILE A 125 14.34 -1.05 1.20
CA ILE A 125 14.96 0.01 0.40
C ILE A 125 16.47 -0.18 0.46
N SER A 126 17.11 -0.21 -0.71
CA SER A 126 18.57 -0.35 -0.79
C SER A 126 19.25 0.82 -0.09
N SER A 127 20.33 0.57 0.64
CA SER A 127 21.11 1.60 1.31
C SER A 127 22.58 1.50 0.93
N GLY A 128 23.24 2.65 0.75
CA GLY A 128 24.69 2.68 0.51
C GLY A 128 25.47 2.18 1.73
N TYR A 129 26.43 1.26 1.51
CA TYR A 129 27.21 0.60 2.57
C TYR A 129 27.93 1.57 3.54
N ALA A 130 28.34 2.75 3.07
CA ALA A 130 29.15 3.69 3.85
C ALA A 130 28.34 4.83 4.52
N SER A 131 27.22 5.25 3.92
CA SER A 131 26.47 6.43 4.36
C SER A 131 25.16 6.09 5.07
N GLY A 132 24.70 4.84 4.99
CA GLY A 132 23.38 4.43 5.45
C GLY A 132 22.23 5.14 4.72
N THR A 133 22.51 5.94 3.69
CA THR A 133 21.51 6.69 2.95
C THR A 133 20.70 5.73 2.09
N ARG A 134 19.37 5.79 2.21
CA ARG A 134 18.45 5.01 1.39
C ARG A 134 18.43 5.52 -0.04
N TYR A 135 18.42 4.58 -0.98
CA TYR A 135 18.31 4.82 -2.41
C TYR A 135 17.00 4.22 -2.92
N PHE A 136 16.08 5.10 -3.30
CA PHE A 136 14.77 4.73 -3.80
C PHE A 136 14.84 4.50 -5.32
N GLN A 137 14.48 3.31 -5.76
CA GLN A 137 14.47 2.96 -7.18
C GLN A 137 13.25 3.52 -7.92
N SER A 138 12.23 3.94 -7.18
CA SER A 138 11.00 4.51 -7.73
C SER A 138 10.39 5.53 -6.76
N GLU A 139 9.56 6.43 -7.29
CA GLU A 139 8.73 7.33 -6.45
C GLU A 139 7.78 6.53 -5.54
N ARG A 140 7.28 5.37 -6.00
CA ARG A 140 6.41 4.51 -5.20
C ARG A 140 7.11 3.94 -3.97
N GLN A 141 8.39 3.59 -4.06
CA GLN A 141 9.18 3.19 -2.88
C GLN A 141 9.30 4.31 -1.85
N PHE A 142 9.50 5.54 -2.31
CA PHE A 142 9.54 6.69 -1.43
C PHE A 142 8.19 6.94 -0.75
N ILE A 143 7.10 6.96 -1.53
CA ILE A 143 5.74 7.12 -0.99
C ILE A 143 5.42 6.00 -0.01
N ARG A 144 5.77 4.74 -0.31
CA ARG A 144 5.59 3.59 0.59
C ARG A 144 6.21 3.84 1.96
N GLU A 145 7.46 4.26 2.03
CA GLU A 145 8.13 4.50 3.32
C GLU A 145 7.54 5.73 4.04
N VAL A 146 7.16 6.80 3.32
CA VAL A 146 6.46 7.95 3.93
C VAL A 146 5.11 7.52 4.52
N ARG A 147 4.34 6.72 3.78
CA ARG A 147 3.07 6.13 4.26
C ARG A 147 3.27 5.28 5.50
N ILE A 148 4.30 4.42 5.50
CA ILE A 148 4.65 3.62 6.68
C ILE A 148 4.96 4.50 7.89
N GLY A 149 5.80 5.53 7.72
CA GLY A 149 6.10 6.48 8.79
C GLY A 149 4.87 7.23 9.30
N PHE A 150 3.97 7.60 8.39
CA PHE A 150 2.73 8.30 8.72
C PHE A 150 1.82 7.45 9.61
N TYR A 151 1.56 6.21 9.22
CA TYR A 151 0.73 5.28 10.00
C TYR A 151 1.41 4.77 11.28
N ARG A 152 2.75 4.87 11.38
CA ARG A 152 3.50 4.64 12.64
C ARG A 152 3.55 5.86 13.56
N HIS A 153 3.07 7.01 13.10
CA HIS A 153 3.22 8.28 13.79
C HIS A 153 4.69 8.64 14.09
N ASP A 154 5.58 8.34 13.15
CA ASP A 154 7.03 8.55 13.29
C ASP A 154 7.51 9.68 12.34
N PRO A 155 7.42 10.96 12.78
CA PRO A 155 7.87 12.08 11.96
C PRO A 155 9.38 12.07 11.73
N ASN A 156 10.17 11.51 12.64
CA ASN A 156 11.61 11.39 12.47
C ASN A 156 11.94 10.43 11.32
N PHE A 157 11.25 9.30 11.26
CA PHE A 157 11.38 8.37 10.14
C PHE A 157 10.97 9.01 8.82
N ILE A 158 9.82 9.72 8.78
CA ILE A 158 9.35 10.44 7.58
C ILE A 158 10.39 11.45 7.11
N ASN A 159 10.87 12.32 8.01
CA ASN A 159 11.88 13.34 7.70
C ASN A 159 13.14 12.70 7.12
N LYS A 160 13.58 11.57 7.69
CA LYS A 160 14.72 10.83 7.17
C LYS A 160 14.49 10.29 5.75
N GLN A 161 13.29 9.81 5.43
CA GLN A 161 12.98 9.35 4.08
C GLN A 161 13.02 10.51 3.08
N ILE A 162 12.50 11.67 3.47
CA ILE A 162 12.49 12.89 2.65
C ILE A 162 13.93 13.36 2.37
N GLU A 163 14.77 13.42 3.40
CA GLU A 163 16.19 13.78 3.28
C GLU A 163 16.92 12.84 2.32
N ASP A 164 16.76 11.53 2.50
CA ASP A 164 17.42 10.51 1.69
C ASP A 164 16.96 10.56 0.23
N TYR A 165 15.65 10.73 -0.01
CA TYR A 165 15.08 10.85 -1.34
C TYR A 165 15.57 12.12 -2.06
N GLN A 166 15.63 13.25 -1.36
CA GLN A 166 16.07 14.54 -1.93
C GLN A 166 17.56 14.56 -2.29
N LYS A 167 18.39 13.74 -1.65
CA LYS A 167 19.84 13.67 -1.91
C LYS A 167 20.19 13.05 -3.26
N TYR A 168 19.36 12.13 -3.76
CA TYR A 168 19.62 11.38 -5.01
C TYR A 168 18.56 11.61 -6.11
N SER A 169 17.45 12.29 -5.83
CA SER A 169 16.45 12.60 -6.85
C SER A 169 16.89 13.77 -7.72
N HIS A 170 17.36 13.46 -8.94
CA HIS A 170 17.89 14.43 -9.91
C HIS A 170 16.79 15.12 -10.76
N SER A 171 15.51 14.77 -10.63
CA SER A 171 14.40 15.41 -11.38
C SER A 171 13.02 15.21 -10.73
N ASN A 172 12.06 16.10 -11.06
CA ASN A 172 10.64 16.16 -10.64
C ASN A 172 10.34 15.59 -9.24
N LYS A 173 10.68 16.38 -8.22
CA LYS A 173 10.36 16.05 -6.83
C LYS A 173 8.84 16.06 -6.63
N ILE A 174 8.25 14.91 -6.29
CA ILE A 174 6.90 14.89 -5.73
C ILE A 174 6.86 15.78 -4.49
N SER A 175 5.84 16.63 -4.41
CA SER A 175 5.61 17.43 -3.22
C SER A 175 5.19 16.52 -2.08
N VAL A 176 5.88 16.60 -0.94
CA VAL A 176 5.52 15.85 0.28
C VAL A 176 4.07 16.18 0.69
N ASN A 177 3.63 17.43 0.50
CA ASN A 177 2.24 17.82 0.75
C ASN A 177 1.25 17.01 -0.11
N LYS A 178 1.59 16.72 -1.38
CA LYS A 178 0.75 15.87 -2.24
C LYS A 178 0.65 14.44 -1.72
N ILE A 179 1.72 13.92 -1.10
CA ILE A 179 1.69 12.58 -0.48
C ILE A 179 0.72 12.59 0.70
N PHE A 180 0.81 13.58 1.59
CA PHE A 180 -0.12 13.69 2.71
C PHE A 180 -1.56 13.94 2.26
N GLU A 181 -1.78 14.77 1.24
CA GLU A 181 -3.09 14.98 0.63
C GLU A 181 -3.67 13.66 0.11
N GLN A 182 -2.88 12.83 -0.57
CA GLN A 182 -3.30 11.52 -1.04
C GLN A 182 -3.61 10.55 0.10
N ILE A 183 -2.77 10.50 1.14
CA ILE A 183 -3.00 9.64 2.32
C ILE A 183 -4.28 10.04 3.04
N CYS A 184 -4.52 11.34 3.21
CA CYS A 184 -5.67 11.85 3.96
C CYS A 184 -6.97 11.80 3.16
N ASN A 185 -6.93 11.96 1.83
CA ASN A 185 -8.13 12.14 1.00
C ASN A 185 -8.45 10.96 0.05
N ASN A 186 -8.04 9.73 0.37
CA ASN A 186 -8.29 8.56 -0.49
C ASN A 186 -9.02 7.37 0.20
N PRO A 187 -10.27 7.54 0.64
CA PRO A 187 -11.04 8.78 0.74
C PRO A 187 -10.71 9.54 2.03
N PHE A 188 -11.28 10.73 2.19
CA PHE A 188 -11.29 11.38 3.50
C PHE A 188 -12.14 10.58 4.49
N ASP A 189 -11.58 10.30 5.66
CA ASP A 189 -12.26 9.63 6.77
C ASP A 189 -12.08 10.47 8.03
N ALA A 190 -13.15 11.16 8.44
CA ALA A 190 -13.13 12.08 9.56
C ALA A 190 -12.88 11.36 10.89
N ASP A 191 -13.37 10.13 11.04
CA ASP A 191 -13.25 9.39 12.29
C ASP A 191 -11.82 8.89 12.47
N TRP A 192 -11.23 8.33 11.41
CA TRP A 192 -9.80 8.00 11.38
C TRP A 192 -8.92 9.24 11.55
N PHE A 193 -9.21 10.35 10.87
CA PHE A 193 -8.37 11.55 10.93
C PHE A 193 -8.24 12.11 12.35
N ARG A 194 -9.31 12.01 13.16
CA ARG A 194 -9.30 12.42 14.58
C ARG A 194 -8.42 11.52 15.48
N THR A 195 -8.00 10.36 15.00
CA THR A 195 -7.08 9.47 15.73
C THR A 195 -5.61 9.85 15.55
N LEU A 196 -5.29 10.75 14.62
CA LEU A 196 -3.93 11.21 14.40
C LEU A 196 -3.43 12.03 15.61
N PRO A 197 -2.14 11.92 15.99
CA PRO A 197 -1.54 12.76 17.03
C PRO A 197 -1.67 14.25 16.71
N GLN A 198 -1.86 15.07 17.76
CA GLN A 198 -1.88 16.54 17.66
C GLN A 198 -0.47 17.14 17.71
#